data_AF-A0A7X6AA32-F1
#
_entry.id   AF-A0A7X6AA32-F1
#
_cell.length_a   1.000
_cell.length_b   1.000
_cell.length_c   1.000
_cell.angle_alpha   90.00
_cell.angle_beta   90.00
_cell.angle_gamma   90.00
#
_symmetry.space_group_name_H-M   'P 1'
#
loop_
_entity.id
_entity.type
_entity.pdbx_description
1 polymer ?
#
loop_
_entity_poly.entity_id
_entity_poly.type
_entity_poly.pdbx_seq_one_letter_code
_entity_poly.pdbx_strand_id
1 'polypeptide(L)' 'VAGLVARRILCSLEPGQSVARGERIGLIRFGSRVDVELPDGWVPGVKLKQRTTSGETPIATKRRSAVADPL' A
#
# COMPACT_ATOMS: atom_id res chain seq x y z
N VAL A 1 12.06 -12.23 16.20
CA VAL A 1 12.00 -10.81 16.64
C VAL A 1 13.35 -10.46 17.24
N ALA A 2 14.01 -9.37 16.85
CA ALA A 2 15.39 -9.12 17.30
C ALA A 2 15.69 -7.62 17.53
N GLY A 3 15.65 -7.20 18.81
CA GLY A 3 16.43 -6.09 19.38
C GLY A 3 15.92 -4.65 19.19
N LEU A 4 16.41 -3.73 20.04
CA LEU A 4 16.14 -2.28 20.08
C LEU A 4 16.43 -1.55 18.75
N VAL A 5 17.25 -2.14 17.87
CA VAL A 5 17.57 -1.69 16.50
C VAL A 5 16.47 -2.07 15.50
N ALA A 6 15.54 -2.96 15.85
CA ALA A 6 14.41 -3.40 15.03
C ALA A 6 13.18 -2.47 15.10
N ARG A 7 13.39 -1.15 15.23
CA ARG A 7 12.38 -0.19 14.74
C ARG A 7 12.33 -0.28 13.22
N ARG A 8 11.68 -1.34 12.76
CA ARG A 8 11.62 -1.76 11.35
C ARG A 8 10.77 -0.82 10.52
N ILE A 9 9.85 -0.08 11.13
CA ILE A 9 8.97 0.85 10.43
C ILE A 9 9.29 2.27 10.89
N LEU A 10 9.57 3.16 9.93
CA LEU A 10 9.62 4.61 10.13
C LEU A 10 8.40 5.21 9.45
N CYS A 11 7.51 5.84 10.21
CA CYS A 11 6.49 6.71 9.67
C CYS A 11 7.02 8.14 9.68
N SER A 12 6.89 8.85 8.57
CA SER A 12 7.29 10.27 8.47
C SER A 12 6.10 11.22 8.43
N LEU A 13 4.88 10.72 8.62
CA LEU A 13 3.66 11.51 8.57
C LEU A 13 3.17 11.94 9.96
N GLU A 14 2.50 13.08 9.99
CA GLU A 14 1.74 13.57 11.12
C GLU A 14 0.21 13.41 10.91
N PRO A 15 -0.59 13.32 11.98
CA PRO A 15 -2.05 13.29 11.86
C PRO A 15 -2.59 14.51 11.12
N GLY A 16 -3.48 14.28 10.14
CA GLY A 16 -4.07 15.34 9.32
C GLY A 16 -3.20 15.82 8.16
N GLN A 17 -1.98 15.29 8.00
CA GLN A 17 -1.13 15.61 6.85
C GLN A 17 -1.74 15.09 5.55
N SER A 18 -1.93 15.99 4.58
CA SER A 18 -2.31 15.64 3.21
C SER A 18 -1.14 14.97 2.51
N VAL A 19 -1.43 13.94 1.71
CA VAL A 19 -0.43 13.21 0.90
C VAL A 19 -0.92 13.04 -0.52
N ALA A 20 0.01 13.08 -1.47
CA ALA A 20 -0.27 12.77 -2.86
C ALA A 20 -0.21 11.25 -3.12
N ARG A 21 -0.89 10.79 -4.17
CA ARG A 21 -0.80 9.39 -4.60
C ARG A 21 0.65 9.05 -4.96
N GLY A 22 1.17 7.97 -4.38
CA GLY A 22 2.54 7.49 -4.64
C GLY A 22 3.61 8.16 -3.79
N GLU A 23 3.24 9.15 -2.98
CA GLU A 23 4.17 9.83 -2.07
C GLU A 23 4.76 8.86 -1.04
N ARG A 24 6.04 9.05 -0.71
CA ARG A 24 6.71 8.24 0.30
C ARG A 24 6.31 8.72 1.69
N ILE A 25 5.53 7.89 2.38
CA ILE A 25 5.01 8.18 3.73
C ILE A 25 5.85 7.57 4.87
N GLY A 26 6.86 6.79 4.51
CA GLY A 26 7.66 6.06 5.47
C GLY A 26 8.56 5.01 4.83
N LEU A 27 9.15 4.17 5.68
CA LEU A 27 10.06 3.12 5.27
C LEU A 27 9.95 1.90 6.18
N ILE A 28 9.91 0.72 5.57
CA ILE A 28 10.06 -0.56 6.27
C ILE A 28 11.47 -1.11 5.96
N ARG A 29 12.30 -1.28 6.99
CA ARG A 29 13.72 -1.61 6.92
C ARG A 29 13.99 -3.12 6.90
N PHE A 30 15.20 -3.47 6.44
CA PHE A 30 15.83 -4.80 6.55
C PHE A 30 15.04 -5.96 5.95
N GLY A 31 14.40 -5.74 4.80
CA GLY A 31 13.70 -6.81 4.09
C GLY A 31 12.48 -7.36 4.82
N SER A 32 11.86 -6.56 5.70
CA SER A 32 10.63 -6.97 6.35
C SER A 32 9.51 -7.14 5.31
N ARG A 33 8.63 -8.12 5.54
CA ARG A 33 7.47 -8.41 4.70
C ARG A 33 6.29 -7.51 5.08
N VAL A 34 5.48 -7.17 4.08
CA VAL A 34 4.19 -6.49 4.27
C VAL A 34 3.10 -7.43 3.77
N ASP A 35 2.11 -7.67 4.62
CA ASP A 35 0.85 -8.26 4.22
C ASP A 35 -0.16 -7.12 4.02
N VAL A 36 -0.98 -7.23 2.96
CA VAL A 36 -1.95 -6.20 2.58
C VAL A 36 -3.34 -6.80 2.67
N GLU A 37 -4.14 -6.27 3.58
CA GLU A 37 -5.55 -6.60 3.69
C GLU A 37 -6.36 -5.67 2.79
N LEU A 38 -7.22 -6.26 1.96
CA LEU A 38 -8.08 -5.51 1.04
C LEU A 38 -9.52 -5.57 1.57
N PRO A 39 -10.17 -4.41 1.78
CA PRO A 39 -11.57 -4.40 2.18
C PRO A 39 -12.47 -4.82 1.01
N ASP A 40 -13.72 -5.09 1.32
CA ASP A 40 -14.72 -5.48 0.32
C ASP A 40 -14.80 -4.47 -0.84
N GLY A 41 -15.04 -5.00 -2.03
CA GLY A 41 -15.08 -4.20 -3.25
C GLY A 41 -13.71 -3.79 -3.80
N TRP A 42 -12.60 -4.29 -3.25
CA TRP A 42 -11.28 -4.18 -3.88
C TRP A 42 -10.84 -5.52 -4.49
N VAL A 43 -9.98 -5.45 -5.51
CA VAL A 43 -9.36 -6.62 -6.14
C VAL A 43 -7.84 -6.42 -6.24
N PRO A 44 -7.03 -7.48 -6.10
CA PRO A 44 -5.58 -7.39 -6.30
C PRO A 44 -5.24 -6.86 -7.69
N GLY A 45 -4.34 -5.86 -7.74
CA GLY A 45 -3.84 -5.24 -8.97
C GLY A 45 -2.52 -5.83 -9.46
N VAL A 46 -2.01 -6.85 -8.76
CA VAL A 46 -0.73 -7.50 -9.03
C VAL A 46 -0.89 -9.01 -9.15
N LYS A 47 0.05 -9.66 -9.83
CA LYS A 47 0.10 -11.11 -10.00
C LYS A 47 1.13 -11.75 -9.06
N LEU A 48 0.98 -13.05 -8.82
CA LEU A 48 1.97 -13.83 -8.08
C LEU A 48 3.36 -13.70 -8.72
N LYS A 49 4.40 -13.50 -7.89
CA LYS A 49 5.80 -13.27 -8.30
C LYS A 49 6.04 -11.98 -9.11
N GLN A 50 5.06 -11.11 -9.29
CA GLN A 50 5.27 -9.81 -9.93
C GLN A 50 6.19 -8.94 -9.07
N ARG A 51 7.21 -8.35 -9.70
CA ARG A 51 8.05 -7.33 -9.04
C ARG A 51 7.26 -6.04 -8.93
N THR A 52 7.32 -5.42 -7.75
CA THR A 52 6.60 -4.17 -7.45
C THR A 52 7.58 -3.08 -7.03
N THR A 53 7.30 -1.83 -7.41
CA THR A 53 8.03 -0.64 -6.96
C THR A 53 7.13 0.22 -6.09
N SER A 54 7.60 0.59 -4.90
CA SER A 54 6.86 1.45 -3.96
C SER A 54 6.56 2.81 -4.57
N GLY A 55 5.35 3.31 -4.38
CA GLY A 55 4.90 4.59 -4.94
C GLY A 55 4.44 4.52 -6.40
N GLU A 56 4.77 3.44 -7.11
CA GLU A 56 4.51 3.32 -8.56
C GLU A 56 3.53 2.18 -8.87
N THR A 57 3.77 0.98 -8.36
CA THR A 57 2.95 -0.20 -8.70
C THR A 57 1.65 -0.21 -7.89
N PRO A 58 0.45 -0.13 -8.52
CA PRO A 58 -0.81 -0.26 -7.79
C PRO A 58 -1.00 -1.70 -7.32
N ILE A 59 -1.16 -1.91 -6.01
CA ILE A 59 -1.35 -3.24 -5.41
C ILE A 59 -2.81 -3.72 -5.45
N ALA A 60 -3.76 -2.79 -5.57
CA ALA A 60 -5.19 -3.09 -5.64
C ALA A 60 -5.94 -2.02 -6.44
N THR A 61 -7.11 -2.40 -6.94
CA THR A 61 -8.04 -1.49 -7.61
C THR A 61 -9.43 -1.71 -7.04
N LYS A 62 -10.25 -0.65 -7.02
CA LYS A 62 -11.66 -0.78 -6.64
C LYS A 62 -12.38 -1.54 -7.75
N ARG A 63 -13.09 -2.60 -7.39
CA ARG A 63 -14.05 -3.29 -8.25
C ARG A 63 -15.04 -2.25 -8.74
N ARG A 64 -15.03 -1.96 -10.03
CA ARG A 64 -16.09 -1.15 -10.63
C ARG A 64 -17.39 -1.94 -10.45
N SER A 65 -18.36 -1.35 -9.76
CA SER A 65 -19.72 -1.84 -9.82
C SER A 65 -20.20 -1.70 -11.26
N ALA A 66 -20.79 -2.75 -11.81
CA ALA A 66 -21.61 -2.64 -13.01
C ALA A 66 -22.92 -1.94 -12.64
N VAL A 67 -22.83 -0.67 -12.26
CA VAL A 67 -23.92 0.27 -12.33
C VAL A 67 -23.42 1.28 -13.33
N ALA A 68 -24.02 1.25 -14.51
CA ALA A 68 -23.80 2.24 -15.54
C ALA A 68 -23.89 3.63 -14.91
N ASP A 69 -22.95 4.51 -15.25
CA ASP A 69 -23.21 5.95 -15.20
C ASP A 69 -24.57 6.17 -15.88
N PRO A 70 -25.61 6.62 -15.16
CA PRO A 70 -26.78 7.16 -15.81
C PRO A 70 -26.41 8.59 -16.19
N LEU A 71 -26.03 8.78 -17.46
CA LEU A 71 -26.36 10.02 -18.17
C LEU A 71 -27.69 9.82 -18.86
#